data_AF-A0A8H6JT28-F1
#
_entry.id   AF-A0A8H6JT28-F1
#
_cell.length_a   1.000
_cell.length_b   1.000
_cell.length_c   1.000
_cell.angle_alpha   90.00
_cell.angle_beta   90.00
_cell.angle_gamma   90.00
#
_symmetry.space_group_name_H-M   'P 1'
#
loop_
_entity.id
_entity.type
_entity.pdbx_description
1 polymer ?
#
loop_
_entity_poly.entity_id
_entity_poly.type
_entity_poly.pdbx_seq_one_letter_code
_entity_poly.pdbx_strand_id
1 'polypeptide(L)'
;MSPRLDYGLWVDPETLIRVIEPPVDIIPYLGGGMATLAGCIFWSAMNYTIDLWNSRTAPLSSKRLDYMFNHTKHLTDRHFLISLAQARLDYKEKGFMYTKLTEQFERNAMSRLFELVKSDYEKQKQPSRWWKRPEEVAEAIVDQLNPSQRVRFQDVIDGNGTKADQEFMRPLITWLSENFICFGDGPRWSSVFVSIAIGSWVNELNAQEDTVSE
;
A
#
# COMPACT_ATOMS: atom_id res chain seq x y z
N MET A 1 0.56 -27.54 -50.31
CA MET A 1 1.33 -27.71 -49.05
C MET A 1 1.11 -26.47 -48.21
N SER A 2 0.38 -26.58 -47.11
CA SER A 2 0.16 -25.44 -46.21
C SER A 2 1.41 -25.32 -45.32
N PRO A 3 2.07 -24.15 -45.25
CA PRO A 3 3.18 -23.99 -44.32
C PRO A 3 2.61 -24.04 -42.90
N ARG A 4 3.01 -25.07 -42.15
CA ARG A 4 2.74 -25.17 -40.72
C ARG A 4 3.56 -24.10 -40.02
N LEU A 5 2.87 -23.18 -39.35
CA LEU A 5 3.44 -22.14 -38.48
C LEU A 5 3.97 -22.80 -37.19
N ASP A 6 5.01 -23.61 -37.33
CA ASP A 6 5.66 -24.31 -36.22
C ASP A 6 7.00 -23.64 -35.89
N TYR A 7 7.13 -22.33 -36.17
CA TYR A 7 8.29 -21.58 -35.69
C TYR A 7 8.30 -21.69 -34.19
N GLY A 8 9.31 -22.39 -33.67
CA GLY A 8 9.55 -22.64 -32.27
C GLY A 8 9.87 -21.34 -31.54
N LEU A 9 8.83 -20.52 -31.33
CA LEU A 9 8.74 -19.54 -30.27
C LEU A 9 8.65 -20.31 -28.96
N TRP A 10 9.76 -20.95 -28.59
CA TRP A 10 10.06 -21.23 -27.20
C TRP A 10 10.30 -19.87 -26.57
N VAL A 11 9.22 -19.18 -26.25
CA VAL A 11 9.34 -17.91 -25.54
C VAL A 11 9.82 -18.29 -24.16
N ASP A 12 11.07 -17.91 -23.84
CA ASP A 12 11.67 -18.21 -22.55
C ASP A 12 10.75 -17.61 -21.48
N PRO A 13 10.16 -18.43 -20.60
CA PRO A 13 9.25 -17.95 -19.55
C PRO A 13 9.91 -16.93 -18.61
N GLU A 14 11.24 -16.91 -18.54
CA GLU A 14 12.02 -15.96 -17.75
C GLU A 14 12.31 -14.65 -18.49
N THR A 15 11.84 -14.51 -19.74
CA THR A 15 11.98 -13.26 -20.50
C THR A 15 11.29 -12.12 -19.77
N LEU A 16 12.06 -11.08 -19.45
CA LEU A 16 11.51 -9.85 -18.89
C LEU A 16 10.86 -9.01 -19.99
N ILE A 17 9.59 -8.70 -19.80
CA ILE A 17 8.85 -7.77 -20.65
C ILE A 17 8.69 -6.43 -19.96
N ARG A 18 8.80 -5.35 -20.72
CA ARG A 18 8.53 -4.00 -20.23
C ARG A 18 7.04 -3.74 -20.26
N VAL A 19 6.46 -3.42 -19.11
CA VAL A 19 5.06 -3.04 -18.97
C VAL A 19 4.97 -1.53 -18.74
N ILE A 20 4.24 -0.85 -19.64
CA ILE A 20 4.07 0.60 -19.65
C ILE A 20 2.68 1.00 -19.13
N GLU A 21 1.72 0.08 -19.11
CA GLU A 21 0.43 0.31 -18.48
C GLU A 21 0.53 0.11 -16.96
N PRO A 22 -0.02 1.02 -16.13
CA PRO A 22 0.02 0.85 -14.70
C PRO A 22 -0.86 -0.32 -14.26
N PRO A 23 -0.44 -1.12 -13.27
CA PRO A 23 -1.34 -2.01 -12.54
C PRO A 23 -2.56 -1.26 -12.02
N VAL A 24 -3.74 -1.88 -12.12
CA VAL A 24 -5.03 -1.26 -11.74
C VAL A 24 -5.04 -0.84 -10.27
N ASP A 25 -4.37 -1.60 -9.41
CA ASP A 25 -4.25 -1.36 -7.97
C ASP A 25 -3.51 -0.05 -7.62
N ILE A 26 -2.66 0.47 -8.51
CA ILE A 26 -1.88 1.69 -8.22
C ILE A 26 -2.36 2.94 -8.94
N ILE A 27 -3.31 2.81 -9.89
CA ILE A 27 -3.84 3.95 -10.65
C ILE A 27 -4.28 5.12 -9.74
N PRO A 28 -5.01 4.90 -8.62
CA PRO A 28 -5.44 5.98 -7.74
C PRO A 28 -4.30 6.77 -7.10
N TYR A 29 -3.10 6.18 -7.02
CA TYR A 29 -1.95 6.73 -6.29
C TYR A 29 -0.82 7.20 -7.21
N LEU A 30 -1.07 7.31 -8.53
CA LEU A 30 -0.13 7.80 -9.53
C LEU A 30 -0.47 9.23 -9.98
N GLY A 31 0.51 9.92 -10.59
CA GLY A 31 0.33 11.30 -11.08
C GLY A 31 -0.08 12.24 -9.95
N GLY A 32 -1.18 12.99 -10.13
CA GLY A 32 -1.73 13.84 -9.06
C GLY A 32 -2.10 13.08 -7.79
N GLY A 33 -2.44 11.79 -7.90
CA GLY A 33 -2.71 10.91 -6.75
C GLY A 33 -1.51 10.69 -5.82
N MET A 34 -0.28 10.90 -6.32
CA MET A 34 0.94 10.80 -5.50
C MET A 34 1.03 11.91 -4.44
N ALA A 35 0.50 13.10 -4.75
CA ALA A 35 0.46 14.27 -3.86
C ALA A 35 -0.84 14.33 -3.03
N THR A 36 -1.45 13.16 -2.77
CA THR A 36 -2.61 13.04 -1.88
C THR A 36 -2.22 12.28 -0.63
N LEU A 37 -2.96 12.49 0.48
CA LEU A 37 -2.76 11.73 1.71
C LEU A 37 -2.88 10.21 1.48
N ALA A 38 -3.85 9.79 0.66
CA ALA A 38 -4.02 8.38 0.30
C ALA A 38 -2.78 7.83 -0.44
N GLY A 39 -2.22 8.61 -1.38
CA GLY A 39 -0.97 8.28 -2.06
C GLY A 39 0.21 8.18 -1.11
N CYS A 40 0.36 9.14 -0.18
CA CYS A 40 1.39 9.10 0.85
C CYS A 40 1.29 7.85 1.73
N ILE A 41 0.08 7.51 2.18
CA ILE A 41 -0.18 6.31 2.99
C ILE A 41 0.17 5.04 2.20
N PHE A 42 -0.32 4.93 0.97
CA PHE A 42 -0.06 3.77 0.11
C PHE A 42 1.44 3.59 -0.13
N TRP A 43 2.14 4.61 -0.61
CA TRP A 43 3.56 4.50 -0.95
C TRP A 43 4.45 4.31 0.27
N SER A 44 4.08 4.86 1.44
CA SER A 44 4.79 4.62 2.69
C SER A 44 4.67 3.16 3.14
N ALA A 45 3.48 2.58 3.05
CA ALA A 45 3.27 1.15 3.32
C ALA A 45 4.09 0.26 2.36
N MET A 46 4.13 0.61 1.08
CA MET A 46 4.92 -0.13 0.08
C MET A 46 6.42 -0.06 0.37
N ASN A 47 6.96 1.13 0.61
CA ASN A 47 8.37 1.31 0.98
C ASN A 47 8.72 0.52 2.24
N TYR A 48 7.89 0.64 3.28
CA TYR A 48 8.10 -0.10 4.53
C TYR A 48 8.13 -1.61 4.32
N THR A 49 7.25 -2.15 3.46
CA THR A 49 7.25 -3.57 3.09
C THR A 49 8.58 -4.01 2.49
N ILE A 50 9.13 -3.20 1.58
CA ILE A 50 10.41 -3.49 0.92
C ILE A 50 11.57 -3.37 1.91
N ASP A 51 11.55 -2.40 2.80
CA ASP A 51 12.57 -2.23 3.85
C ASP A 51 12.56 -3.43 4.82
N LEU A 52 11.38 -3.90 5.21
CA LEU A 52 11.24 -5.13 6.00
C LEU A 52 11.79 -6.34 5.26
N TRP A 53 11.54 -6.46 3.96
CA TRP A 53 12.06 -7.55 3.15
C TRP A 53 13.58 -7.52 3.01
N ASN A 54 14.16 -6.33 2.82
CA ASN A 54 15.60 -6.14 2.75
C ASN A 54 16.27 -6.48 4.09
N SER A 55 15.56 -6.25 5.20
CA SER A 55 16.00 -6.58 6.56
C SER A 55 15.45 -7.90 7.10
N ARG A 56 14.92 -8.79 6.25
CA ARG A 56 14.17 -10.01 6.66
C ARG A 56 14.95 -11.00 7.53
N THR A 57 16.28 -10.91 7.58
CA THR A 57 17.12 -11.70 8.47
C THR A 57 16.97 -11.28 9.94
N ALA A 58 16.45 -10.09 10.21
CA ALA A 58 16.13 -9.63 11.56
C ALA A 58 14.81 -10.23 12.06
N PRO A 59 14.74 -10.75 13.31
CA PRO A 59 13.54 -11.39 13.84
C PRO A 59 12.29 -10.50 13.83
N LEU A 60 12.46 -9.21 14.15
CA LEU A 60 11.35 -8.25 14.14
C LEU A 60 10.81 -8.04 12.73
N SER A 61 11.69 -7.91 11.73
CA SER A 61 11.27 -7.73 10.34
C SER A 61 10.51 -8.94 9.81
N SER A 62 11.00 -10.15 10.08
CA SER A 62 10.28 -11.38 9.73
C SER A 62 8.91 -11.45 10.38
N LYS A 63 8.80 -11.12 11.67
CA LYS A 63 7.52 -11.12 12.38
C LYS A 63 6.52 -10.11 11.82
N ARG A 64 6.99 -8.94 11.38
CA ARG A 64 6.15 -7.92 10.73
C ARG A 64 5.67 -8.39 9.36
N LEU A 65 6.53 -9.02 8.56
CA LEU A 65 6.13 -9.65 7.29
C LEU A 65 5.11 -10.78 7.51
N ASP A 66 5.30 -11.60 8.56
CA ASP A 66 4.33 -12.64 8.94
C ASP A 66 2.97 -12.02 9.24
N TYR A 67 2.92 -10.92 10.00
CA TYR A 67 1.67 -10.21 10.30
C TYR A 67 0.98 -9.71 9.03
N MET A 68 1.72 -9.13 8.08
CA MET A 68 1.16 -8.57 6.85
C MET A 68 0.57 -9.62 5.91
N PHE A 69 1.18 -10.80 5.84
CA PHE A 69 0.88 -11.80 4.81
C PHE A 69 0.22 -13.09 5.34
N ASN A 70 0.38 -13.50 6.60
CA ASN A 70 -0.11 -14.81 7.07
C ASN A 70 -1.56 -14.82 7.57
N HIS A 71 -2.36 -13.78 7.30
CA HIS A 71 -3.76 -13.73 7.74
C HIS A 71 -4.72 -14.58 6.88
N THR A 72 -4.27 -15.03 5.71
CA THR A 72 -4.96 -16.00 4.86
C THR A 72 -3.97 -16.99 4.24
N LYS A 73 -4.46 -18.19 3.94
CA LYS A 73 -3.70 -19.24 3.23
C LYS A 73 -3.36 -18.88 1.79
N HIS A 74 -3.93 -17.81 1.23
CA HIS A 74 -3.73 -17.40 -0.16
C HIS A 74 -2.48 -16.54 -0.38
N LEU A 75 -1.86 -16.04 0.71
CA LEU A 75 -0.72 -15.12 0.68
C LEU A 75 0.58 -15.79 1.13
N THR A 76 0.81 -17.03 0.70
CA THR A 76 1.94 -17.85 1.16
C THR A 76 3.24 -17.58 0.44
N ASP A 77 3.19 -17.20 -0.84
CA ASP A 77 4.40 -16.90 -1.63
C ASP A 77 4.85 -15.46 -1.41
N ARG A 78 5.73 -15.28 -0.41
CA ARG A 78 6.28 -13.97 -0.07
C ARG A 78 7.21 -13.42 -1.15
N HIS A 79 7.94 -14.29 -1.83
CA HIS A 79 8.85 -13.82 -2.88
C HIS A 79 8.06 -13.19 -4.03
N PHE A 80 6.97 -13.85 -4.43
CA PHE A 80 6.04 -13.31 -5.41
C PHE A 80 5.35 -12.03 -4.92
N LEU A 81 4.82 -12.01 -3.69
CA LEU A 81 4.15 -10.81 -3.16
C LEU A 81 5.10 -9.60 -3.07
N ILE A 82 6.36 -9.84 -2.73
CA ILE A 82 7.38 -8.79 -2.68
C ILE A 82 7.84 -8.37 -4.08
N SER A 83 8.00 -9.31 -5.04
CA SER A 83 8.34 -8.94 -6.42
C SER A 83 7.26 -8.06 -7.04
N LEU A 84 6.00 -8.35 -6.72
CA LEU A 84 4.89 -7.48 -7.09
C LEU A 84 5.02 -6.10 -6.47
N ALA A 85 5.33 -6.00 -5.16
CA ALA A 85 5.51 -4.71 -4.51
C ALA A 85 6.68 -3.89 -5.09
N GLN A 86 7.80 -4.54 -5.38
CA GLN A 86 8.95 -3.93 -6.06
C GLN A 86 8.58 -3.41 -7.44
N ALA A 87 7.83 -4.18 -8.23
CA ALA A 87 7.38 -3.76 -9.54
C ALA A 87 6.49 -2.50 -9.50
N ARG A 88 5.66 -2.32 -8.45
CA ARG A 88 4.87 -1.08 -8.26
C ARG A 88 5.78 0.13 -7.98
N LEU A 89 6.81 -0.04 -7.15
CA LEU A 89 7.77 1.02 -6.87
C LEU A 89 8.60 1.37 -8.11
N ASP A 90 9.05 0.36 -8.86
CA ASP A 90 9.71 0.57 -10.15
C ASP A 90 8.83 1.38 -11.10
N TYR A 91 7.54 1.03 -11.19
CA TYR A 91 6.60 1.79 -12.00
C TYR A 91 6.45 3.23 -11.51
N LYS A 92 6.30 3.44 -10.20
CA LYS A 92 6.17 4.76 -9.57
C LYS A 92 7.37 5.66 -9.93
N GLU A 93 8.58 5.11 -9.90
CA GLU A 93 9.81 5.87 -10.13
C GLU A 93 10.13 6.09 -11.62
N LYS A 94 9.88 5.06 -12.45
CA LYS A 94 10.37 5.02 -13.84
C LYS A 94 9.27 5.21 -14.88
N GLY A 95 8.00 5.10 -14.48
CA GLY A 95 6.85 5.07 -15.37
C GLY A 95 6.70 3.76 -16.14
N PHE A 96 7.44 2.72 -15.77
CA PHE A 96 7.34 1.38 -16.32
C PHE A 96 7.92 0.36 -15.34
N MET A 97 7.54 -0.91 -15.50
CA MET A 97 8.11 -2.02 -14.72
C MET A 97 8.52 -3.16 -15.65
N TYR A 98 9.38 -4.05 -15.14
CA TYR A 98 9.66 -5.32 -15.79
C TYR A 98 8.94 -6.44 -15.05
N THR A 99 8.32 -7.35 -15.80
CA THR A 99 7.71 -8.57 -15.26
C THR A 99 8.15 -9.73 -16.11
N LYS A 100 8.16 -10.94 -15.55
CA LYS A 100 8.41 -12.14 -16.35
C LYS A 100 7.25 -12.37 -17.30
N LEU A 101 7.51 -12.93 -18.46
CA LEU A 101 6.46 -13.23 -19.43
C LEU A 101 5.39 -14.15 -18.85
N THR A 102 5.76 -15.09 -18.00
CA THR A 102 4.82 -15.95 -17.25
C THR A 102 3.88 -15.16 -16.35
N GLU A 103 4.40 -14.15 -15.67
CA GLU A 103 3.65 -13.24 -14.80
C GLU A 103 2.74 -12.28 -15.61
N GLN A 104 2.97 -12.07 -16.91
CA GLN A 104 2.09 -11.25 -17.76
C GLN A 104 0.67 -11.81 -17.83
N PHE A 105 0.53 -13.13 -17.88
CA PHE A 105 -0.77 -13.82 -17.88
C PHE A 105 -1.40 -13.86 -16.48
N GLU A 106 -0.64 -13.49 -15.46
CA GLU A 106 -1.06 -13.34 -14.08
C GLU A 106 -1.58 -11.93 -13.75
N ARG A 107 -1.90 -11.09 -14.75
CA ARG A 107 -2.71 -9.87 -14.53
C ARG A 107 -4.00 -10.15 -13.74
N ASN A 108 -4.54 -11.36 -13.87
CA ASN A 108 -5.69 -11.83 -13.10
C ASN A 108 -5.34 -12.35 -11.70
N ALA A 109 -4.07 -12.61 -11.38
CA ALA A 109 -3.66 -13.21 -10.12
C ALA A 109 -3.94 -12.27 -8.95
N MET A 110 -3.69 -10.96 -9.07
CA MET A 110 -3.97 -10.02 -7.97
C MET A 110 -5.46 -9.79 -7.74
N SER A 111 -6.25 -9.59 -8.80
CA SER A 111 -7.71 -9.51 -8.67
C SER A 111 -8.30 -10.81 -8.12
N ARG A 112 -7.78 -11.97 -8.56
CA ARG A 112 -8.17 -13.27 -8.00
C ARG A 112 -7.75 -13.42 -6.54
N LEU A 113 -6.57 -12.96 -6.19
CA LEU A 113 -6.04 -13.02 -4.82
C LEU A 113 -6.89 -12.18 -3.87
N PHE A 114 -7.24 -10.95 -4.28
CA PHE A 114 -8.18 -10.11 -3.56
C PHE A 114 -9.53 -10.79 -3.33
N GLU A 115 -10.16 -11.35 -4.37
CA GLU A 115 -11.44 -12.04 -4.21
C GLU A 115 -11.33 -13.28 -3.31
N LEU A 116 -10.20 -14.00 -3.35
CA LEU A 116 -9.95 -15.13 -2.45
C LEU A 116 -9.79 -14.68 -0.99
N VAL A 117 -8.98 -13.65 -0.73
CA VAL A 117 -8.80 -13.06 0.61
C VAL A 117 -10.14 -12.57 1.14
N LYS A 118 -10.88 -11.80 0.34
CA LYS A 118 -12.21 -11.29 0.67
C LYS A 118 -13.18 -12.42 1.02
N SER A 119 -13.21 -13.49 0.22
CA SER A 119 -14.06 -14.66 0.47
C SER A 119 -13.73 -15.35 1.81
N ASP A 120 -12.45 -15.47 2.16
CA ASP A 120 -12.04 -16.05 3.45
C ASP A 120 -12.52 -15.21 4.64
N TYR A 121 -12.43 -13.89 4.54
CA TYR A 121 -12.92 -12.96 5.56
C TYR A 121 -14.45 -12.97 5.68
N GLU A 122 -15.17 -13.01 4.56
CA GLU A 122 -16.63 -13.11 4.54
C GLU A 122 -17.12 -14.41 5.19
N LYS A 123 -16.46 -15.55 4.93
CA LYS A 123 -16.77 -16.83 5.58
C LYS A 123 -16.56 -16.79 7.10
N GLN A 124 -15.58 -16.00 7.56
CA GLN A 124 -15.29 -15.80 8.98
C GLN A 124 -16.21 -14.76 9.66
N LYS A 125 -17.25 -14.28 8.96
CA LYS A 125 -18.16 -13.22 9.42
C LYS A 125 -17.44 -11.91 9.76
N GLN A 126 -16.30 -11.68 9.13
CA GLN A 126 -15.53 -10.43 9.22
C GLN A 126 -15.65 -9.75 7.85
N PRO A 127 -16.71 -8.98 7.59
CA PRO A 127 -16.95 -8.44 6.27
C PRO A 127 -15.82 -7.52 5.82
N SER A 128 -15.51 -7.54 4.52
CA SER A 128 -14.46 -6.73 3.91
C SER A 128 -14.58 -5.23 4.19
N ARG A 129 -15.79 -4.73 4.45
CA ARG A 129 -16.05 -3.33 4.89
C ARG A 129 -15.37 -2.93 6.21
N TRP A 130 -14.89 -3.90 6.99
CA TRP A 130 -14.10 -3.65 8.20
C TRP A 130 -12.62 -3.42 7.90
N TRP A 131 -12.22 -3.53 6.64
CA TRP A 131 -10.85 -3.38 6.16
C TRP A 131 -10.77 -2.23 5.17
N LYS A 132 -10.24 -1.11 5.64
CA LYS A 132 -10.20 0.18 4.95
C LYS A 132 -9.09 0.25 3.92
N ARG A 133 -9.41 0.80 2.75
CA ARG A 133 -8.46 1.20 1.70
C ARG A 133 -7.71 2.48 2.11
N PRO A 134 -6.54 2.79 1.52
CA PRO A 134 -5.82 4.03 1.77
C PRO A 134 -6.68 5.30 1.64
N GLU A 135 -7.58 5.33 0.67
CA GLU A 135 -8.51 6.44 0.42
C GLU A 135 -9.49 6.63 1.59
N GLU A 136 -10.07 5.53 2.08
CA GLU A 136 -10.99 5.59 3.22
C GLU A 136 -10.27 5.98 4.53
N VAL A 137 -9.01 5.58 4.69
CA VAL A 137 -8.19 6.01 5.83
C VAL A 137 -7.86 7.50 5.73
N ALA A 138 -7.48 7.98 4.53
CA ALA A 138 -7.21 9.39 4.29
C ALA A 138 -8.45 10.26 4.57
N GLU A 139 -9.62 9.84 4.09
CA GLU A 139 -10.89 10.50 4.37
C GLU A 139 -11.17 10.55 5.88
N ALA A 140 -11.02 9.42 6.58
CA ALA A 140 -11.22 9.35 8.02
C ALA A 140 -10.27 10.27 8.81
N ILE A 141 -9.03 10.49 8.34
CA ILE A 141 -8.09 11.43 8.95
C ILE A 141 -8.57 12.87 8.72
N VAL A 142 -8.84 13.22 7.46
CA VAL A 142 -9.25 14.58 7.06
C VAL A 142 -10.53 15.00 7.77
N ASP A 143 -11.49 14.09 7.96
CA ASP A 143 -12.76 14.34 8.64
C ASP A 143 -12.58 14.78 10.11
N GLN A 144 -11.49 14.38 10.76
CA GLN A 144 -11.20 14.76 12.15
C GLN A 144 -10.42 16.07 12.25
N LEU A 145 -9.84 16.56 11.15
CA LEU A 145 -9.05 17.78 11.13
C LEU A 145 -9.94 19.02 10.92
N ASN A 146 -9.60 20.10 11.62
CA ASN A 146 -10.18 21.41 11.36
C ASN A 146 -9.59 22.03 10.06
N PRO A 147 -10.18 23.11 9.50
CA PRO A 147 -9.72 23.68 8.23
C PRO A 147 -8.25 24.14 8.21
N SER A 148 -7.72 24.71 9.30
CA SER A 148 -6.32 25.16 9.33
C SER A 148 -5.35 23.98 9.41
N GLN A 149 -5.69 22.95 10.19
CA GLN A 149 -4.94 21.69 10.27
C GLN A 149 -4.91 20.99 8.90
N ARG A 150 -6.03 20.96 8.16
CA ARG A 150 -6.08 20.37 6.81
C ARG A 150 -5.12 21.05 5.84
N VAL A 151 -5.03 22.38 5.88
CA VAL A 151 -4.09 23.15 5.03
C VAL A 151 -2.65 22.79 5.38
N ARG A 152 -2.28 22.82 6.67
CA ARG A 152 -0.94 22.42 7.13
C ARG A 152 -0.61 20.98 6.73
N PHE A 153 -1.59 20.08 6.80
CA PHE A 153 -1.45 18.70 6.34
C PHE A 153 -1.12 18.60 4.86
N GLN A 154 -1.88 19.32 4.05
CA GLN A 154 -1.68 19.34 2.61
C GLN A 154 -0.34 19.98 2.25
N ASP A 155 0.06 21.05 2.93
CA ASP A 155 1.36 21.68 2.72
C ASP A 155 2.51 20.70 2.98
N VAL A 156 2.43 19.86 4.03
CA VAL A 156 3.42 18.81 4.28
C VAL A 156 3.45 17.78 3.15
N ILE A 157 2.28 17.34 2.67
CA ILE A 157 2.16 16.39 1.56
C ILE A 157 2.77 16.97 0.27
N ASP A 158 2.55 18.26 0.02
CA ASP A 158 3.06 18.98 -1.14
C ASP A 158 4.57 19.33 -1.01
N GLY A 159 5.19 19.04 0.13
CA GLY A 159 6.60 19.34 0.41
C GLY A 159 6.87 20.79 0.84
N ASN A 160 5.83 21.58 1.08
CA ASN A 160 5.89 22.98 1.50
C ASN A 160 5.68 23.18 3.01
N GLY A 161 5.33 22.12 3.74
CA GLY A 161 5.02 22.17 5.16
C GLY A 161 6.24 22.42 6.05
N THR A 162 6.01 22.99 7.23
CA THR A 162 7.08 23.29 8.19
C THR A 162 7.68 22.01 8.79
N LYS A 163 8.88 22.10 9.35
CA LYS A 163 9.49 20.96 10.07
C LYS A 163 8.64 20.48 11.24
N ALA A 164 8.00 21.40 11.96
CA ALA A 164 7.11 21.06 13.07
C ALA A 164 5.90 20.26 12.57
N ASP A 165 5.28 20.68 11.46
CA ASP A 165 4.16 19.96 10.86
C ASP A 165 4.60 18.56 10.39
N GLN A 166 5.78 18.44 9.76
CA GLN A 166 6.33 17.15 9.35
C GLN A 166 6.57 16.21 10.54
N GLU A 167 7.17 16.73 11.62
CA GLU A 167 7.42 15.97 12.85
C GLU A 167 6.12 15.51 13.51
N PHE A 168 5.08 16.33 13.43
CA PHE A 168 3.76 16.03 13.96
C PHE A 168 3.02 14.95 13.15
N MET A 169 3.17 14.98 11.83
CA MET A 169 2.49 14.05 10.91
C MET A 169 3.17 12.69 10.82
N ARG A 170 4.49 12.66 10.99
CA ARG A 170 5.31 11.46 10.84
C ARG A 170 4.82 10.28 11.71
N PRO A 171 4.52 10.42 13.02
CA PRO A 171 4.04 9.31 13.84
C PRO A 171 2.82 8.61 13.28
N LEU A 172 1.85 9.35 12.73
CA LEU A 172 0.63 8.78 12.13
C LEU A 172 0.97 7.95 10.89
N ILE A 173 1.75 8.52 9.96
CA ILE A 173 2.14 7.83 8.73
C ILE A 173 3.01 6.61 9.02
N THR A 174 3.94 6.71 9.97
CA THR A 174 4.73 5.58 10.46
C THR A 174 3.82 4.50 11.02
N TRP A 175 2.89 4.86 11.92
CA TRP A 175 1.96 3.89 12.50
C TRP A 175 1.13 3.19 11.42
N LEU A 176 0.60 3.91 10.43
CA LEU A 176 -0.14 3.33 9.32
C LEU A 176 0.72 2.36 8.51
N SER A 177 1.96 2.74 8.22
CA SER A 177 2.90 1.91 7.47
C SER A 177 3.26 0.63 8.24
N GLU A 178 3.31 0.68 9.57
CA GLU A 178 3.65 -0.47 10.42
C GLU A 178 2.47 -1.41 10.73
N ASN A 179 1.23 -0.96 10.51
CA ASN A 179 0.02 -1.64 11.01
C ASN A 179 -1.04 -1.87 9.93
N PHE A 180 -0.62 -2.32 8.74
CA PHE A 180 -1.52 -2.78 7.68
C PHE A 180 -1.37 -4.28 7.44
N ILE A 181 -2.34 -4.87 6.74
CA ILE A 181 -2.25 -6.22 6.16
C ILE A 181 -2.50 -6.18 4.65
N CYS A 182 -1.92 -7.12 3.91
CA CYS A 182 -2.03 -7.16 2.45
C CYS A 182 -3.33 -7.85 2.03
N PHE A 183 -4.13 -7.25 1.14
CA PHE A 183 -5.33 -7.89 0.59
C PHE A 183 -5.12 -8.43 -0.83
N GLY A 184 -3.89 -8.41 -1.34
CA GLY A 184 -3.60 -8.79 -2.73
C GLY A 184 -3.93 -7.70 -3.76
N ASP A 185 -4.68 -6.66 -3.40
CA ASP A 185 -4.85 -5.44 -4.23
C ASP A 185 -4.36 -4.18 -3.48
N GLY A 186 -3.49 -4.38 -2.48
CA GLY A 186 -2.88 -3.32 -1.69
C GLY A 186 -3.07 -3.47 -0.17
N PRO A 187 -2.59 -2.50 0.61
CA PRO A 187 -2.66 -2.50 2.06
C PRO A 187 -4.09 -2.21 2.56
N ARG A 188 -4.47 -2.82 3.69
CA ARG A 188 -5.71 -2.54 4.41
C ARG A 188 -5.48 -2.36 5.90
N TRP A 189 -6.34 -1.56 6.50
CA TRP A 189 -6.36 -1.33 7.95
C TRP A 189 -7.73 -1.69 8.53
N SER A 190 -7.75 -2.27 9.72
CA SER A 190 -9.02 -2.52 10.39
C SER A 190 -9.67 -1.22 10.84
N SER A 191 -10.98 -1.06 10.58
CA SER A 191 -11.74 0.14 10.95
C SER A 191 -11.60 0.49 12.43
N VAL A 192 -11.56 -0.52 13.30
CA VAL A 192 -11.41 -0.29 14.76
C VAL A 192 -10.04 0.31 15.08
N PHE A 193 -8.98 -0.25 14.50
CA PHE A 193 -7.62 0.24 14.72
C PHE A 193 -7.43 1.65 14.14
N VAL A 194 -8.00 1.93 12.97
CA VAL A 194 -7.97 3.25 12.35
C VAL A 194 -8.65 4.29 13.25
N SER A 195 -9.87 4.01 13.73
CA SER A 195 -10.58 4.96 14.60
C SER A 195 -9.84 5.25 15.90
N ILE A 196 -9.25 4.23 16.53
CA ILE A 196 -8.47 4.40 17.77
C ILE A 196 -7.20 5.23 17.52
N ALA A 197 -6.43 4.87 16.49
CA ALA A 197 -5.17 5.54 16.19
C ALA A 197 -5.38 7.01 15.80
N ILE A 198 -6.35 7.29 14.92
CA ILE A 198 -6.69 8.67 14.53
C ILE A 198 -7.18 9.45 15.74
N GLY A 199 -8.09 8.88 16.55
CA GLY A 199 -8.59 9.56 17.74
C GLY A 199 -7.49 9.93 18.74
N SER A 200 -6.56 9.00 19.02
CA SER A 200 -5.40 9.27 19.90
C SER A 200 -4.54 10.41 19.35
N TRP A 201 -4.22 10.34 18.06
CA TRP A 201 -3.35 11.31 17.39
C TRP A 201 -3.99 12.71 17.30
N VAL A 202 -5.29 12.81 17.04
CA VAL A 202 -6.02 14.10 17.03
C VAL A 202 -6.06 14.73 18.43
N ASN A 203 -6.22 13.92 19.48
CA ASN A 203 -6.17 14.45 20.84
C ASN A 203 -4.78 15.03 21.17
N GLU A 204 -3.72 14.36 20.74
CA GLU A 204 -2.34 14.88 20.86
C GLU A 204 -2.13 16.17 20.05
N LEU A 205 -2.71 16.26 18.85
CA LEU A 205 -2.67 17.47 18.02
C LEU A 205 -3.28 18.67 18.75
N ASN A 206 -4.50 18.49 19.26
CA ASN A 206 -5.24 19.57 19.89
C ASN A 206 -4.56 20.02 21.19
N ALA A 207 -4.06 19.08 22.01
CA ALA A 207 -3.36 19.41 23.25
C ALA A 207 -2.11 20.28 22.99
N GLN A 208 -1.39 20.05 21.90
CA GLN A 208 -0.23 20.88 21.54
C GLN A 208 -0.62 22.27 21.02
N GLU A 209 -1.73 22.40 20.28
CA GLU A 209 -2.22 23.72 19.83
C GLU A 209 -2.68 24.60 21.00
N ASP A 210 -3.27 24.01 22.03
CA ASP A 210 -3.63 24.71 23.26
C ASP A 210 -2.39 25.21 24.03
N THR A 211 -1.29 24.43 24.01
CA THR A 211 -0.05 24.80 24.72
C THR A 211 0.72 25.93 24.02
N VAL A 212 0.51 26.15 22.73
CA VAL A 212 1.15 27.23 21.95
C VAL A 212 0.33 28.54 22.01
N SER A 213 -0.91 28.46 22.49
CA SER A 213 -1.84 29.59 22.58
C SER A 213 -1.85 30.29 23.96
N GLU A 214 -1.14 29.74 24.95
CA GLU A 214 -0.85 30.35 26.27
C GLU A 214 0.55 31.00 26.30
#